data_AF-A0A945X2S7-F1
#
_entry.id   AF-A0A945X2S7-F1
#
_cell.length_a   1.000
_cell.length_b   1.000
_cell.length_c   1.000
_cell.angle_alpha   90.00
_cell.angle_beta   90.00
_cell.angle_gamma   90.00
#
_symmetry.space_group_name_H-M   'P 1'
#
loop_
_entity.id
_entity.type
_entity.pdbx_description
1 polymer ?
#
loop_
_entity_poly.entity_id
_entity_poly.type
_entity_poly.pdbx_seq_one_letter_code
_entity_poly.pdbx_strand_id
1 'polypeptide(L)'
;MKINADPTNLENIRWWTEARFGMFVHFGLYALLQRGEWVMYREEISREEYGELLHQFNPSRFDADEWVGLAEDAGARYITITAKHHDGFCLFDSALTDFNITNTPFKRDLIGELVDACRRQDMRIAFYYSQPDWRHVNFVNRPGAFKEWPCARPEDRPNWPKYQAFLEGQVRELCTNYGRIDGIWWDGSHRSEADWRGKHLYDMIKQYQPHAVVNDRARYGDFFTPERSIPELPVGAPCECCQAINTKSWGYKAGGPYWSAPALIQSLVKTASLGANFLLNVGPKPDGTISQPEAERMRMIGTWLKTHGKAIRGTEGCPLPKGAANIRATRTDNTLYLHLLEWPDTDWLPISSVTAPPERARLLGHETDLQTEWTDTGLVIGPLPPAPLSGGVQTVALDFAGKPPIVQRMHVEAPLPTQDIRQERATELGVLTATRDGYGVKAGELKVTNMKGEDGADIPVIANFFSEEQSLTWQVQTSKPATFRLSVVTRISEPLGGSVLALDICEQTLENAVEATTEGEAFRMTAFGTVALPAGVHSLVLQPRALALGYTLGGALRSVVIEPI
;
A
#
# COMPACT_ATOMS: atom_id res chain seq x y z
N MET A 1 -12.88 0.76 -3.77
CA MET A 1 -12.17 1.25 -2.57
C MET A 1 -12.19 2.76 -2.63
N LYS A 2 -12.86 3.41 -1.67
CA LYS A 2 -13.14 4.85 -1.82
C LYS A 2 -12.20 5.70 -0.97
N ILE A 3 -11.55 6.67 -1.59
CA ILE A 3 -10.81 7.73 -0.90
C ILE A 3 -11.69 8.97 -0.77
N ASN A 4 -11.80 9.51 0.44
CA ASN A 4 -12.45 10.78 0.70
C ASN A 4 -11.51 11.94 0.35
N ALA A 5 -11.62 12.41 -0.88
CA ALA A 5 -10.86 13.56 -1.39
C ALA A 5 -11.60 14.90 -1.19
N ASP A 6 -12.54 15.00 -0.25
CA ASP A 6 -13.18 16.27 0.09
C ASP A 6 -12.12 17.33 0.47
N PRO A 7 -12.15 18.56 -0.11
CA PRO A 7 -11.14 19.57 0.17
C PRO A 7 -10.99 19.95 1.64
N THR A 8 -12.09 19.97 2.40
CA THR A 8 -12.08 20.25 3.85
C THR A 8 -11.36 19.13 4.59
N ASN A 9 -11.60 17.88 4.21
CA ASN A 9 -10.89 16.74 4.76
C ASN A 9 -9.39 16.77 4.40
N LEU A 10 -9.03 17.10 3.16
CA LEU A 10 -7.64 17.23 2.73
C LEU A 10 -6.89 18.29 3.54
N GLU A 11 -7.53 19.42 3.86
CA GLU A 11 -6.93 20.42 4.75
C GLU A 11 -6.78 19.90 6.19
N ASN A 12 -7.78 19.19 6.72
CA ASN A 12 -7.71 18.61 8.07
C ASN A 12 -6.55 17.60 8.22
N ILE A 13 -6.19 16.89 7.15
CA ILE A 13 -5.10 15.90 7.16
C ILE A 13 -3.79 16.46 6.58
N ARG A 14 -3.70 17.75 6.30
CA ARG A 14 -2.53 18.37 5.68
C ARG A 14 -1.24 18.10 6.45
N TRP A 15 -1.31 18.14 7.79
CA TRP A 15 -0.18 17.82 8.68
C TRP A 15 0.47 16.47 8.32
N TRP A 16 -0.35 15.49 7.92
CA TRP A 16 0.11 14.15 7.60
C TRP A 16 0.83 14.12 6.26
N THR A 17 0.30 14.81 5.24
CA THR A 17 1.00 14.91 3.95
C THR A 17 2.34 15.66 4.09
N GLU A 18 2.44 16.63 5.00
CA GLU A 18 3.68 17.36 5.26
C GLU A 18 4.71 16.53 6.06
N ALA A 19 4.25 15.55 6.84
CA ALA A 19 5.07 14.71 7.71
C ALA A 19 6.08 13.84 6.94
N ARG A 20 5.67 13.26 5.80
CA ARG A 20 6.45 12.45 4.85
C ARG A 20 7.07 11.15 5.39
N PHE A 21 7.37 11.06 6.69
CA PHE A 21 8.03 9.91 7.29
C PHE A 21 7.47 9.60 8.69
N GLY A 22 7.09 8.35 8.90
CA GLY A 22 6.58 7.83 10.16
C GLY A 22 7.27 6.53 10.59
N MET A 23 7.16 6.21 11.88
CA MET A 23 7.61 4.93 12.44
C MET A 23 6.41 4.02 12.68
N PHE A 24 6.45 2.80 12.18
CA PHE A 24 5.49 1.75 12.52
C PHE A 24 6.08 0.88 13.63
N VAL A 25 5.23 0.39 14.54
CA VAL A 25 5.60 -0.58 15.56
C VAL A 25 4.60 -1.74 15.56
N HIS A 26 5.11 -2.95 15.37
CA HIS A 26 4.33 -4.19 15.54
C HIS A 26 4.80 -4.91 16.80
N PHE A 27 3.99 -4.81 17.86
CA PHE A 27 4.24 -5.45 19.14
C PHE A 27 3.00 -6.19 19.67
N GLY A 28 3.19 -7.25 20.45
CA GLY A 28 2.12 -8.12 20.94
C GLY A 28 2.65 -9.47 21.42
N LEU A 29 1.75 -10.40 21.76
CA LEU A 29 2.12 -11.72 22.31
C LEU A 29 3.04 -12.52 21.37
N TYR A 30 2.88 -12.37 20.05
CA TYR A 30 3.75 -13.00 19.06
C TYR A 30 5.23 -12.67 19.22
N ALA A 31 5.59 -11.58 19.91
CA ALA A 31 6.98 -11.26 20.22
C ALA A 31 7.63 -12.34 21.11
N LEU A 32 6.87 -12.99 22.02
CA LEU A 32 7.36 -14.10 22.85
C LEU A 32 7.81 -15.29 22.01
N LEU A 33 7.12 -15.54 20.89
CA LEU A 33 7.40 -16.66 19.99
C LEU A 33 8.55 -16.36 19.01
N GLN A 34 8.87 -15.08 18.79
CA GLN A 34 10.01 -14.60 17.98
C GLN A 34 10.05 -15.14 16.54
N ARG A 35 8.89 -15.51 15.98
CA ARG A 35 8.76 -16.08 14.62
C ARG A 35 7.94 -15.20 13.68
N GLY A 36 7.48 -14.05 14.14
CA GLY A 36 6.65 -13.09 13.42
C GLY A 36 5.18 -13.12 13.84
N GLU A 37 4.44 -12.07 13.48
CA GLU A 37 3.07 -11.78 13.93
C GLU A 37 2.01 -12.75 13.40
N TRP A 38 2.32 -13.48 12.31
CA TRP A 38 1.45 -14.51 11.73
C TRP A 38 1.68 -15.92 12.28
N VAL A 39 2.51 -16.08 13.31
CA VAL A 39 2.89 -17.39 13.86
C VAL A 39 1.67 -18.20 14.31
N MET A 40 0.69 -17.59 14.97
CA MET A 40 -0.54 -18.25 15.40
C MET A 40 -1.24 -18.90 14.20
N TYR A 41 -1.42 -18.14 13.12
CA TYR A 41 -2.07 -18.60 11.90
C TYR A 41 -1.27 -19.69 11.17
N ARG A 42 0.03 -19.44 10.93
CA ARG A 42 0.87 -20.33 10.10
C ARG A 42 1.18 -21.67 10.74
N GLU A 43 1.27 -21.70 12.06
CA GLU A 43 1.52 -22.91 12.84
C GLU A 43 0.23 -23.49 13.42
N GLU A 44 -0.93 -22.93 13.04
CA GLU A 44 -2.29 -23.35 13.44
C GLU A 44 -2.53 -23.42 14.96
N ILE A 45 -1.71 -22.72 15.74
CA ILE A 45 -1.75 -22.67 17.21
C ILE A 45 -3.19 -22.39 17.69
N SER A 46 -3.68 -23.22 18.60
CA SER A 46 -5.04 -23.09 19.13
C SER A 46 -5.22 -21.79 19.92
N ARG A 47 -6.47 -21.33 20.06
CA ARG A 47 -6.79 -20.15 20.88
C ARG A 47 -6.42 -20.34 22.35
N GLU A 48 -6.56 -21.56 22.85
CA GLU A 48 -6.19 -21.94 24.21
C GLU A 48 -4.67 -21.88 24.40
N GLU A 49 -3.91 -22.60 23.57
CA GLU A 49 -2.44 -22.61 23.64
C GLU A 49 -1.83 -21.22 23.44
N TYR A 50 -2.32 -20.46 22.47
CA TYR A 50 -1.87 -19.07 22.27
C TYR A 50 -2.28 -18.16 23.44
N GLY A 51 -3.42 -18.46 24.07
CA GLY A 51 -3.93 -17.76 25.25
C GLY A 51 -2.99 -17.82 26.45
N GLU A 52 -2.28 -18.94 26.63
CA GLU A 52 -1.30 -19.13 27.72
C GLU A 52 -0.14 -18.13 27.68
N LEU A 53 0.14 -17.51 26.52
CA LEU A 53 1.13 -16.45 26.40
C LEU A 53 0.79 -15.22 27.24
N LEU A 54 -0.50 -14.99 27.54
CA LEU A 54 -0.97 -13.89 28.38
C LEU A 54 -0.32 -13.92 29.77
N HIS A 55 -0.08 -15.12 30.32
CA HIS A 55 0.53 -15.31 31.64
C HIS A 55 2.05 -15.11 31.65
N GLN A 56 2.67 -15.04 30.47
CA GLN A 56 4.12 -14.89 30.31
C GLN A 56 4.52 -13.49 29.82
N PHE A 57 3.58 -12.74 29.26
CA PHE A 57 3.87 -11.46 28.62
C PHE A 57 4.22 -10.38 29.65
N ASN A 58 5.51 -10.05 29.74
CA ASN A 58 6.01 -9.03 30.63
C ASN A 58 7.15 -8.25 29.96
N PRO A 59 6.86 -7.20 29.17
CA PRO A 59 7.88 -6.33 28.60
C PRO A 59 8.51 -5.46 29.68
N SER A 60 9.31 -6.08 30.56
CA SER A 60 9.87 -5.48 31.77
C SER A 60 10.84 -4.33 31.50
N ARG A 61 11.27 -4.15 30.25
CA ARG A 61 12.18 -3.10 29.78
C ARG A 61 11.50 -2.16 28.78
N PHE A 62 10.18 -2.21 28.66
CA PHE A 62 9.44 -1.22 27.88
C PHE A 62 9.56 0.16 28.53
N ASP A 63 9.96 1.12 27.71
CA ASP A 63 9.98 2.54 28.00
C ASP A 63 9.39 3.30 26.79
N ALA A 64 8.28 3.99 27.03
CA ALA A 64 7.59 4.76 26.01
C ALA A 64 8.44 5.93 25.50
N ASP A 65 9.21 6.59 26.37
CA ASP A 65 10.06 7.72 25.98
C ASP A 65 11.22 7.26 25.11
N GLU A 66 11.77 6.05 25.33
CA GLU A 66 12.80 5.48 24.46
C GLU A 66 12.27 5.18 23.04
N TRP A 67 11.03 4.69 22.94
CA TRP A 67 10.40 4.42 21.64
C TRP A 67 10.16 5.73 20.88
N VAL A 68 9.61 6.75 21.54
CA VAL A 68 9.37 8.05 20.91
C VAL A 68 10.69 8.73 20.56
N GLY A 69 11.69 8.67 21.44
CA GLY A 69 13.02 9.21 21.19
C GLY A 69 13.70 8.55 19.98
N LEU A 70 13.50 7.25 19.75
CA LEU A 70 14.00 6.61 18.53
C LEU A 70 13.31 7.15 17.27
N ALA A 71 12.00 7.40 17.34
CA ALA A 71 11.27 7.99 16.22
C ALA A 71 11.77 9.41 15.92
N GLU A 72 12.02 10.22 16.95
CA GLU A 72 12.62 11.55 16.82
C GLU A 72 14.04 11.50 16.23
N ASP A 73 14.89 10.63 16.76
CA ASP A 73 16.25 10.38 16.30
C ASP A 73 16.27 10.05 14.80
N ALA A 74 15.31 9.23 14.36
CA ALA A 74 15.15 8.84 12.97
C ALA A 74 14.61 9.97 12.08
N GLY A 75 14.06 11.03 12.68
CA GLY A 75 13.37 12.09 11.97
C GLY A 75 11.95 11.72 11.54
N ALA A 76 11.32 10.73 12.16
CA ALA A 76 9.89 10.50 11.98
C ALA A 76 9.08 11.68 12.54
N ARG A 77 7.82 11.79 12.12
CA ARG A 77 6.89 12.85 12.57
C ARG A 77 5.61 12.29 13.17
N TYR A 78 5.43 10.99 13.07
CA TYR A 78 4.33 10.26 13.67
C TYR A 78 4.73 8.82 13.94
N ILE A 79 4.05 8.20 14.90
CA ILE A 79 4.15 6.78 15.22
C ILE A 79 2.81 6.11 14.91
N THR A 80 2.84 4.96 14.25
CA THR A 80 1.69 4.04 14.16
C THR A 80 2.01 2.79 14.96
N ILE A 81 1.18 2.42 15.94
CA ILE A 81 1.40 1.25 16.81
C ILE A 81 0.23 0.27 16.69
N THR A 82 0.50 -1.03 16.69
CA THR A 82 -0.54 -2.06 16.79
C THR A 82 -1.29 -1.97 18.12
N ALA A 83 -2.46 -1.32 18.16
CA ALA A 83 -3.33 -1.39 19.33
C ALA A 83 -3.94 -2.80 19.48
N LYS A 84 -4.24 -3.45 18.35
CA LYS A 84 -4.64 -4.86 18.27
C LYS A 84 -4.19 -5.46 16.94
N HIS A 85 -3.56 -6.64 16.95
CA HIS A 85 -3.22 -7.39 15.73
C HIS A 85 -4.24 -8.51 15.46
N HIS A 86 -4.02 -9.32 14.42
CA HIS A 86 -4.91 -10.43 14.03
C HIS A 86 -5.15 -11.46 15.15
N ASP A 87 -4.20 -11.62 16.09
CA ASP A 87 -4.32 -12.52 17.24
C ASP A 87 -5.40 -12.08 18.26
N GLY A 88 -5.94 -10.88 18.10
CA GLY A 88 -6.97 -10.31 18.97
C GLY A 88 -6.44 -9.74 20.29
N PHE A 89 -5.13 -9.77 20.54
CA PHE A 89 -4.54 -9.24 21.77
C PHE A 89 -4.52 -7.71 21.76
N CYS A 90 -5.13 -7.10 22.77
CA CYS A 90 -5.19 -5.65 22.91
C CYS A 90 -4.01 -5.12 23.72
N LEU A 91 -3.20 -4.24 23.13
CA LEU A 91 -2.13 -3.51 23.83
C LEU A 91 -2.63 -2.33 24.69
N PHE A 92 -3.96 -2.21 24.83
CA PHE A 92 -4.67 -1.16 25.55
C PHE A 92 -5.68 -1.77 26.52
N ASP A 93 -6.13 -1.01 27.52
CA ASP A 93 -7.08 -1.47 28.54
C ASP A 93 -8.53 -1.46 28.00
N SER A 94 -8.89 -2.51 27.27
CA SER A 94 -10.22 -2.68 26.70
C SER A 94 -11.20 -3.25 27.73
N ALA A 95 -12.32 -2.57 27.99
CA ALA A 95 -13.39 -3.08 28.86
C ALA A 95 -14.20 -4.21 28.19
N LEU A 96 -14.04 -4.39 26.88
CA LEU A 96 -14.78 -5.36 26.07
C LEU A 96 -14.15 -6.77 26.00
N THR A 97 -12.94 -6.97 26.54
CA THR A 97 -12.26 -8.27 26.52
C THR A 97 -11.22 -8.37 27.62
N ASP A 98 -11.09 -9.55 28.25
CA ASP A 98 -10.00 -9.83 29.18
C ASP A 98 -8.68 -10.15 28.48
N PHE A 99 -8.68 -10.34 27.15
CA PHE A 99 -7.49 -10.64 26.36
C PHE A 99 -6.71 -9.37 25.99
N ASN A 100 -6.25 -8.67 27.02
CA ASN A 100 -5.60 -7.37 26.92
C ASN A 100 -4.32 -7.31 27.79
N ILE A 101 -3.54 -6.25 27.61
CA ILE A 101 -2.23 -6.11 28.25
C ILE A 101 -2.31 -5.92 29.77
N THR A 102 -3.36 -5.28 30.29
CA THR A 102 -3.53 -5.03 31.74
C THR A 102 -3.82 -6.32 32.51
N ASN A 103 -4.26 -7.37 31.83
CA ASN A 103 -4.42 -8.71 32.41
C ASN A 103 -3.15 -9.58 32.40
N THR A 104 -2.06 -9.14 31.77
CA THR A 104 -0.76 -9.83 31.78
C THR A 104 0.04 -9.54 33.08
N PRO A 105 1.20 -10.18 33.33
CA PRO A 105 2.11 -9.75 34.41
C PRO A 105 2.59 -8.29 34.30
N PHE A 106 2.53 -7.67 33.12
CA PHE A 106 2.93 -6.28 32.91
C PHE A 106 2.00 -5.27 33.60
N LYS A 107 0.70 -5.55 33.66
CA LYS A 107 -0.39 -4.77 34.30
C LYS A 107 -0.62 -3.34 33.82
N ARG A 108 0.33 -2.73 33.13
CA ARG A 108 0.29 -1.34 32.63
C ARG A 108 -0.42 -1.24 31.28
N ASP A 109 -1.05 -0.09 31.03
CA ASP A 109 -1.60 0.27 29.72
C ASP A 109 -0.50 0.88 28.83
N LEU A 110 0.06 0.05 27.95
CA LEU A 110 1.16 0.45 27.05
C LEU A 110 0.74 1.54 26.07
N ILE A 111 -0.48 1.47 25.52
CA ILE A 111 -0.98 2.49 24.60
C ILE A 111 -1.15 3.83 25.31
N GLY A 112 -1.69 3.83 26.54
CA GLY A 112 -1.79 5.03 27.36
C GLY A 112 -0.43 5.68 27.61
N GLU A 113 0.57 4.90 28.03
CA GLU A 113 1.92 5.41 28.27
C GLU A 113 2.60 5.95 27.00
N LEU A 114 2.39 5.30 25.86
CA LEU A 114 2.96 5.73 24.58
C LEU A 114 2.32 7.03 24.08
N VAL A 115 0.99 7.19 24.25
CA VAL A 115 0.30 8.44 23.95
C VAL A 115 0.85 9.59 24.79
N ASP A 116 1.07 9.37 26.08
CA ASP A 116 1.61 10.41 26.96
C ASP A 116 3.07 10.77 26.63
N ALA A 117 3.90 9.78 26.26
CA ALA A 117 5.25 10.04 25.76
C ALA A 117 5.22 10.85 24.45
N CYS A 118 4.33 10.48 23.52
CA CYS A 118 4.14 11.21 22.27
C CYS A 118 3.77 12.68 22.53
N ARG A 119 2.88 12.96 23.47
CA ARG A 119 2.52 14.33 23.87
C ARG A 119 3.70 15.11 24.45
N ARG A 120 4.49 14.50 25.32
CA ARG A 120 5.67 15.13 25.93
C ARG A 120 6.70 15.55 24.88
N GLN A 121 6.81 14.79 23.80
CA GLN A 121 7.83 14.94 22.76
C GLN A 121 7.25 15.49 21.43
N ASP A 122 6.04 16.06 21.44
CA ASP A 122 5.36 16.61 20.24
C ASP A 122 5.33 15.63 19.04
N MET A 123 5.18 14.33 19.33
CA MET A 123 5.04 13.27 18.34
C MET A 123 3.56 12.99 18.09
N ARG A 124 3.19 12.87 16.82
CA ARG A 124 1.84 12.46 16.41
C ARG A 124 1.68 10.95 16.59
N ILE A 125 0.48 10.48 16.92
CA ILE A 125 0.24 9.05 17.14
C ILE A 125 -1.02 8.53 16.44
N ALA A 126 -0.88 7.44 15.72
CA ALA A 126 -1.97 6.69 15.10
C ALA A 126 -2.00 5.25 15.63
N PHE A 127 -3.18 4.64 15.62
CA PHE A 127 -3.34 3.25 16.06
C PHE A 127 -3.65 2.34 14.89
N TYR A 128 -2.78 1.36 14.67
CA TYR A 128 -3.15 0.20 13.88
C TYR A 128 -4.17 -0.63 14.63
N TYR A 129 -5.24 -1.02 13.94
CA TYR A 129 -6.25 -1.90 14.47
C TYR A 129 -6.62 -2.98 13.46
N SER A 130 -6.53 -4.23 13.90
CA SER A 130 -6.92 -5.36 13.10
C SER A 130 -8.42 -5.61 13.11
N GLN A 131 -9.04 -5.50 11.93
CA GLN A 131 -10.43 -5.85 11.71
C GLN A 131 -10.67 -7.38 11.66
N PRO A 132 -9.78 -8.23 11.09
CA PRO A 132 -9.84 -9.66 11.34
C PRO A 132 -9.32 -10.00 12.73
N ASP A 133 -9.95 -11.00 13.35
CA ASP A 133 -9.67 -11.41 14.73
C ASP A 133 -9.74 -12.93 14.85
N TRP A 134 -8.57 -13.56 14.95
CA TRP A 134 -8.42 -15.00 15.03
C TRP A 134 -8.91 -15.59 16.34
N ARG A 135 -9.14 -14.74 17.35
CA ARG A 135 -9.54 -15.15 18.69
C ARG A 135 -11.03 -14.97 18.95
N HIS A 136 -11.66 -13.93 18.41
CA HIS A 136 -13.04 -13.59 18.75
C HIS A 136 -14.02 -14.64 18.23
N VAL A 137 -14.73 -15.33 19.13
CA VAL A 137 -15.62 -16.45 18.78
C VAL A 137 -16.77 -16.06 17.84
N ASN A 138 -17.20 -14.79 17.85
CA ASN A 138 -18.23 -14.31 16.92
C ASN A 138 -17.70 -13.87 15.55
N PHE A 139 -16.39 -13.85 15.33
CA PHE A 139 -15.83 -13.58 14.00
C PHE A 139 -16.27 -14.67 13.03
N VAL A 140 -16.81 -14.28 11.88
CA VAL A 140 -17.35 -15.22 10.88
C VAL A 140 -16.26 -15.53 9.86
N ASN A 141 -15.46 -16.58 10.06
CA ASN A 141 -14.45 -16.99 9.08
C ASN A 141 -15.09 -17.48 7.76
N ARG A 142 -14.56 -17.02 6.64
CA ARG A 142 -14.94 -17.42 5.28
C ARG A 142 -13.87 -18.37 4.73
N PRO A 143 -14.20 -19.63 4.42
CA PRO A 143 -13.23 -20.58 3.88
C PRO A 143 -12.49 -20.02 2.66
N GLY A 144 -11.16 -20.14 2.66
CA GLY A 144 -10.31 -19.63 1.57
C GLY A 144 -10.07 -18.12 1.56
N ALA A 145 -10.69 -17.34 2.47
CA ALA A 145 -10.43 -15.90 2.56
C ALA A 145 -9.06 -15.61 3.20
N PHE A 146 -8.32 -14.69 2.59
CA PHE A 146 -7.07 -14.17 3.15
C PHE A 146 -7.29 -13.58 4.55
N LYS A 147 -6.38 -13.85 5.52
CA LYS A 147 -6.43 -13.40 6.94
C LYS A 147 -7.49 -14.07 7.82
N GLU A 148 -8.20 -15.08 7.33
CA GLU A 148 -9.25 -15.77 8.09
C GLU A 148 -8.91 -17.25 8.26
N TRP A 149 -9.39 -17.89 9.33
CA TRP A 149 -9.15 -19.33 9.50
C TRP A 149 -9.76 -20.13 8.33
N PRO A 150 -9.04 -21.11 7.77
CA PRO A 150 -9.51 -21.86 6.60
C PRO A 150 -10.67 -22.80 6.92
N CYS A 151 -10.80 -23.21 8.18
CA CYS A 151 -11.84 -24.09 8.68
C CYS A 151 -12.43 -23.56 9.99
N ALA A 152 -13.67 -23.98 10.28
CA ALA A 152 -14.32 -23.66 11.56
C ALA A 152 -13.58 -24.32 12.72
N ARG A 153 -13.38 -23.57 13.81
CA ARG A 153 -12.80 -24.09 15.05
C ARG A 153 -13.91 -24.47 16.05
N PRO A 154 -13.70 -25.44 16.95
CA PRO A 154 -14.75 -25.90 17.88
C PRO A 154 -15.34 -24.79 18.77
N GLU A 155 -14.54 -23.77 19.07
CA GLU A 155 -14.92 -22.64 19.93
C GLU A 155 -15.69 -21.55 19.16
N ASP A 156 -15.74 -21.62 17.83
CA ASP A 156 -16.43 -20.62 17.01
C ASP A 156 -17.92 -20.58 17.33
N ARG A 157 -18.43 -19.36 17.51
CA ARG A 157 -19.86 -19.03 17.66
C ARG A 157 -20.19 -17.90 16.68
N PRO A 158 -20.09 -18.14 15.36
CA PRO A 158 -20.11 -17.08 14.35
C PRO A 158 -21.36 -16.18 14.48
N ASN A 159 -21.16 -14.89 14.65
CA ASN A 159 -22.23 -13.90 14.75
C ASN A 159 -21.70 -12.53 14.33
N TRP A 160 -21.84 -12.21 13.04
CA TRP A 160 -21.24 -11.01 12.46
C TRP A 160 -21.69 -9.71 13.12
N PRO A 161 -23.01 -9.48 13.39
CA PRO A 161 -23.44 -8.26 14.07
C PRO A 161 -22.83 -8.08 15.47
N LYS A 162 -22.68 -9.17 16.25
CA LYS A 162 -22.02 -9.10 17.56
C LYS A 162 -20.54 -8.75 17.43
N TYR A 163 -19.85 -9.34 16.45
CA TYR A 163 -18.45 -8.98 16.20
C TYR A 163 -18.29 -7.52 15.74
N GLN A 164 -19.18 -7.05 14.87
CA GLN A 164 -19.18 -5.65 14.43
C GLN A 164 -19.41 -4.69 15.62
N ALA A 165 -20.32 -5.01 16.54
CA ALA A 165 -20.53 -4.22 17.75
C ALA A 165 -19.29 -4.21 18.68
N PHE A 166 -18.60 -5.34 18.83
CA PHE A 166 -17.33 -5.43 19.56
C PHE A 166 -16.24 -4.56 18.91
N LEU A 167 -16.07 -4.67 17.58
CA LEU A 167 -15.12 -3.87 16.82
C LEU A 167 -15.40 -2.37 16.95
N GLU A 168 -16.65 -1.94 16.74
CA GLU A 168 -17.07 -0.55 16.90
C GLU A 168 -16.86 -0.04 18.34
N GLY A 169 -17.10 -0.90 19.33
CA GLY A 169 -16.86 -0.61 20.74
C GLY A 169 -15.38 -0.32 21.01
N GLN A 170 -14.47 -1.20 20.58
CA GLN A 170 -13.03 -1.02 20.79
C GLN A 170 -12.48 0.20 20.07
N VAL A 171 -12.95 0.47 18.85
CA VAL A 171 -12.54 1.67 18.10
C VAL A 171 -13.02 2.94 18.81
N ARG A 172 -14.21 2.91 19.42
CA ARG A 172 -14.71 4.01 20.25
C ARG A 172 -13.86 4.20 21.50
N GLU A 173 -13.48 3.14 22.21
CA GLU A 173 -12.55 3.20 23.35
C GLU A 173 -11.24 3.88 22.94
N LEU A 174 -10.64 3.45 21.82
CA LEU A 174 -9.42 4.06 21.28
C LEU A 174 -9.59 5.56 20.95
N CYS A 175 -10.73 5.94 20.37
CA CYS A 175 -11.01 7.32 19.99
C CYS A 175 -11.41 8.24 21.16
N THR A 176 -11.72 7.70 22.34
CA THR A 176 -12.29 8.50 23.45
C THR A 176 -11.52 8.41 24.76
N ASN A 177 -10.89 7.27 25.06
CA ASN A 177 -10.19 7.06 26.34
C ASN A 177 -8.76 7.63 26.33
N TYR A 178 -8.17 7.79 25.15
CA TYR A 178 -6.76 8.20 24.99
C TYR A 178 -6.59 9.66 24.61
N GLY A 179 -7.62 10.50 24.76
CA GLY A 179 -7.59 11.90 24.36
C GLY A 179 -7.42 12.09 22.86
N ARG A 180 -6.57 13.04 22.44
CA ARG A 180 -6.29 13.28 21.01
C ARG A 180 -5.46 12.14 20.43
N ILE A 181 -5.91 11.58 19.30
CA ILE A 181 -5.15 10.66 18.45
C ILE A 181 -5.19 11.15 17.00
N ASP A 182 -4.12 10.91 16.25
CA ASP A 182 -3.93 11.46 14.91
C ASP A 182 -4.28 10.49 13.78
N GLY A 183 -4.64 9.24 14.07
CA GLY A 183 -5.08 8.32 13.03
C GLY A 183 -5.52 6.93 13.48
N ILE A 184 -6.25 6.24 12.60
CA ILE A 184 -6.56 4.81 12.70
C ILE A 184 -6.13 4.13 11.41
N TRP A 185 -5.32 3.08 11.54
CA TRP A 185 -4.77 2.31 10.43
C TRP A 185 -5.37 0.91 10.44
N TRP A 186 -6.29 0.63 9.52
CA TRP A 186 -6.99 -0.65 9.44
C TRP A 186 -6.18 -1.72 8.75
N ASP A 187 -6.50 -3.00 8.98
CA ASP A 187 -5.89 -4.09 8.22
C ASP A 187 -6.84 -5.21 7.77
N GLY A 188 -8.09 -4.85 7.48
CA GLY A 188 -9.14 -5.76 7.02
C GLY A 188 -9.34 -5.86 5.52
N SER A 189 -8.43 -5.39 4.66
CA SER A 189 -8.67 -5.23 3.21
C SER A 189 -9.13 -6.48 2.43
N HIS A 190 -9.15 -7.67 3.03
CA HIS A 190 -9.68 -8.92 2.48
C HIS A 190 -11.23 -9.03 2.47
N ARG A 191 -11.99 -8.01 2.92
CA ARG A 191 -13.45 -7.97 2.73
C ARG A 191 -13.94 -6.71 2.04
N SER A 192 -15.23 -6.72 1.70
CA SER A 192 -15.91 -5.59 1.06
C SER A 192 -16.11 -4.41 2.04
N GLU A 193 -16.45 -3.24 1.50
CA GLU A 193 -16.79 -2.07 2.32
C GLU A 193 -18.03 -2.34 3.18
N ALA A 194 -19.06 -2.98 2.61
CA ALA A 194 -20.29 -3.33 3.32
C ALA A 194 -20.05 -4.33 4.46
N ASP A 195 -19.19 -5.34 4.24
CA ASP A 195 -18.82 -6.30 5.30
C ASP A 195 -18.21 -5.58 6.50
N TRP A 196 -17.31 -4.63 6.23
CA TRP A 196 -16.65 -3.85 7.27
C TRP A 196 -17.42 -2.66 7.78
N ARG A 197 -18.48 -2.25 7.07
CA ARG A 197 -19.15 -0.96 7.27
C ARG A 197 -18.12 0.18 7.28
N GLY A 198 -17.21 0.16 6.32
CA GLY A 198 -16.03 1.04 6.29
C GLY A 198 -16.37 2.52 6.39
N LYS A 199 -17.38 2.98 5.65
CA LYS A 199 -17.85 4.37 5.73
C LYS A 199 -18.42 4.71 7.11
N HIS A 200 -19.18 3.80 7.72
CA HIS A 200 -19.73 4.02 9.05
C HIS A 200 -18.63 4.15 10.11
N LEU A 201 -17.62 3.28 10.08
CA LEU A 201 -16.47 3.35 10.98
C LEU A 201 -15.66 4.65 10.76
N TYR A 202 -15.47 5.03 9.50
CA TYR A 202 -14.82 6.30 9.15
C TYR A 202 -15.58 7.50 9.71
N ASP A 203 -16.90 7.58 9.50
CA ASP A 203 -17.73 8.68 10.00
C ASP A 203 -17.68 8.75 11.53
N MET A 204 -17.71 7.60 12.21
CA MET A 204 -17.58 7.52 13.67
C MET A 204 -16.21 8.02 14.15
N ILE A 205 -15.12 7.63 13.50
CA ILE A 205 -13.77 8.12 13.85
C ILE A 205 -13.71 9.63 13.65
N LYS A 206 -14.18 10.15 12.52
CA LYS A 206 -14.16 11.59 12.23
C LYS A 206 -15.07 12.39 13.18
N GLN A 207 -16.14 11.78 13.71
CA GLN A 207 -16.97 12.41 14.74
C GLN A 207 -16.19 12.65 16.04
N TYR A 208 -15.38 11.69 16.50
CA TYR A 208 -14.59 11.83 17.74
C TYR A 208 -13.26 12.54 17.51
N GLN A 209 -12.63 12.32 16.35
CA GLN A 209 -11.30 12.77 15.99
C GLN A 209 -11.29 13.34 14.56
N PRO A 210 -11.84 14.56 14.33
CA PRO A 210 -12.01 15.11 12.97
C PRO A 210 -10.72 15.26 12.14
N HIS A 211 -9.57 15.33 12.81
CA HIS A 211 -8.24 15.50 12.22
C HIS A 211 -7.50 14.17 12.01
N ALA A 212 -8.04 13.06 12.51
CA ALA A 212 -7.41 11.76 12.42
C ALA A 212 -7.37 11.29 10.96
N VAL A 213 -6.25 10.74 10.53
CA VAL A 213 -6.13 10.08 9.23
C VAL A 213 -6.61 8.62 9.32
N VAL A 214 -7.34 8.16 8.31
CA VAL A 214 -7.86 6.80 8.24
C VAL A 214 -7.43 6.15 6.93
N ASN A 215 -6.84 4.97 6.95
CA ASN A 215 -6.43 4.31 5.71
C ASN A 215 -7.61 3.66 4.95
N ASP A 216 -7.35 3.27 3.71
CA ASP A 216 -8.26 2.61 2.77
C ASP A 216 -8.63 1.16 3.11
N ARG A 217 -8.07 0.54 4.15
CA ARG A 217 -8.15 -0.93 4.33
C ARG A 217 -9.47 -1.44 4.89
N ALA A 218 -10.35 -0.55 5.37
CA ALA A 218 -11.78 -0.83 5.55
C ALA A 218 -12.60 -0.61 4.26
N ARG A 219 -11.92 -0.42 3.11
CA ARG A 219 -12.44 -0.08 1.78
C ARG A 219 -13.03 1.34 1.66
N TYR A 220 -12.83 2.17 2.69
CA TYR A 220 -13.16 3.59 2.73
C TYR A 220 -12.13 4.31 3.63
N GLY A 221 -11.55 5.43 3.19
CA GLY A 221 -10.53 6.15 3.96
C GLY A 221 -10.03 7.44 3.32
N ASP A 222 -8.95 7.99 3.85
CA ASP A 222 -8.29 9.23 3.42
C ASP A 222 -7.08 8.98 2.49
N PHE A 223 -6.44 7.81 2.60
CA PHE A 223 -5.22 7.50 1.85
C PHE A 223 -5.06 6.02 1.51
N PHE A 224 -4.35 5.74 0.41
CA PHE A 224 -3.98 4.39 -0.02
C PHE A 224 -2.74 3.85 0.69
N THR A 225 -2.62 2.53 0.81
CA THR A 225 -1.55 1.88 1.59
C THR A 225 -0.74 0.80 0.86
N PRO A 226 0.11 1.15 -0.14
CA PRO A 226 1.10 0.24 -0.68
C PRO A 226 1.94 -0.42 0.42
N GLU A 227 2.08 -1.74 0.33
CA GLU A 227 2.75 -2.53 1.35
C GLU A 227 3.93 -3.29 0.77
N ARG A 228 5.12 -3.08 1.34
CA ARG A 228 6.39 -3.68 0.92
C ARG A 228 6.76 -3.40 -0.55
N SER A 229 6.05 -2.50 -1.21
CA SER A 229 6.30 -2.02 -2.55
C SER A 229 6.08 -0.50 -2.60
N ILE A 230 6.77 0.14 -3.54
CA ILE A 230 6.58 1.56 -3.86
C ILE A 230 6.11 1.60 -5.31
N PRO A 231 5.01 2.30 -5.63
CA PRO A 231 4.57 2.47 -7.02
C PRO A 231 5.65 3.10 -7.90
N GLU A 232 5.61 2.87 -9.21
CA GLU A 232 6.52 3.55 -10.13
C GLU A 232 6.00 4.95 -10.53
N LEU A 233 4.69 5.15 -10.48
CA LEU A 233 4.01 6.40 -10.77
C LEU A 233 3.12 6.83 -9.58
N PRO A 234 2.82 8.14 -9.43
CA PRO A 234 1.92 8.61 -8.39
C PRO A 234 0.53 7.99 -8.53
N VAL A 235 -0.08 7.62 -7.40
CA VAL A 235 -1.43 7.01 -7.34
C VAL A 235 -2.55 8.02 -7.65
N GLY A 236 -2.25 9.32 -7.65
CA GLY A 236 -3.25 10.38 -7.86
C GLY A 236 -4.09 10.72 -6.62
N ALA A 237 -3.77 10.14 -5.46
CA ALA A 237 -4.40 10.41 -4.17
C ALA A 237 -3.35 10.32 -3.04
N PRO A 238 -3.66 10.84 -1.83
CA PRO A 238 -2.80 10.65 -0.66
C PRO A 238 -2.47 9.17 -0.45
N CYS A 239 -1.22 8.89 -0.11
CA CYS A 239 -0.69 7.54 -0.11
C CYS A 239 0.42 7.38 0.94
N GLU A 240 0.49 6.19 1.55
CA GLU A 240 1.51 5.81 2.51
C GLU A 240 2.09 4.43 2.18
N CYS A 241 3.35 4.40 1.78
CA CYS A 241 4.08 3.16 1.54
C CYS A 241 4.64 2.64 2.86
N CYS A 242 4.13 1.51 3.36
CA CYS A 242 4.64 0.88 4.56
C CYS A 242 5.67 -0.22 4.25
N GLN A 243 6.77 -0.27 5.00
CA GLN A 243 7.85 -1.27 4.87
C GLN A 243 8.37 -1.67 6.25
N ALA A 244 8.91 -2.88 6.39
CA ALA A 244 9.61 -3.31 7.60
C ALA A 244 11.12 -3.34 7.40
N ILE A 245 11.86 -2.99 8.46
CA ILE A 245 13.32 -3.13 8.47
C ILE A 245 13.70 -4.61 8.33
N ASN A 246 13.01 -5.50 9.05
CA ASN A 246 13.09 -6.93 8.84
C ASN A 246 12.42 -7.32 7.52
N THR A 247 13.14 -7.99 6.62
CA THR A 247 12.63 -8.26 5.26
C THR A 247 11.55 -9.35 5.22
N LYS A 248 11.38 -10.10 6.31
CA LYS A 248 10.48 -11.26 6.38
C LYS A 248 9.28 -11.06 7.32
N SER A 249 9.32 -10.11 8.24
CA SER A 249 8.36 -10.00 9.35
C SER A 249 8.07 -8.56 9.74
N TRP A 250 6.85 -8.28 10.22
CA TRP A 250 6.52 -6.99 10.84
C TRP A 250 6.79 -7.04 12.34
N GLY A 251 6.24 -8.05 13.02
CA GLY A 251 6.55 -8.35 14.41
C GLY A 251 7.95 -8.96 14.57
N TYR A 252 8.45 -8.97 15.81
CA TYR A 252 9.79 -9.45 16.12
C TYR A 252 10.03 -10.88 15.62
N LYS A 253 11.14 -11.05 14.90
CA LYS A 253 11.62 -12.34 14.40
C LYS A 253 13.11 -12.48 14.71
N ALA A 254 13.46 -13.44 15.57
CA ALA A 254 14.85 -13.68 15.96
C ALA A 254 15.72 -14.03 14.74
N GLY A 255 16.94 -13.47 14.69
CA GLY A 255 17.90 -13.72 13.61
C GLY A 255 17.41 -13.31 12.21
N GLY A 256 16.46 -12.38 12.12
CA GLY A 256 15.87 -11.99 10.84
C GLY A 256 16.83 -11.23 9.92
N PRO A 257 16.69 -11.38 8.59
CA PRO A 257 17.38 -10.52 7.63
C PRO A 257 16.84 -9.08 7.70
N TYR A 258 17.73 -8.10 7.52
CA TYR A 258 17.38 -6.68 7.56
C TYR A 258 17.79 -5.96 6.27
N TRP A 259 16.95 -5.04 5.79
CA TRP A 259 17.35 -4.10 4.74
C TRP A 259 18.53 -3.24 5.21
N SER A 260 19.41 -2.82 4.30
CA SER A 260 20.47 -1.87 4.64
C SER A 260 19.90 -0.45 4.81
N ALA A 261 20.55 0.40 5.60
CA ALA A 261 20.15 1.80 5.72
C ALA A 261 20.12 2.55 4.36
N PRO A 262 21.10 2.36 3.43
CA PRO A 262 21.01 2.93 2.09
C PRO A 262 19.75 2.51 1.31
N ALA A 263 19.34 1.24 1.38
CA ALA A 263 18.13 0.77 0.70
C ALA A 263 16.86 1.39 1.30
N LEU A 264 16.83 1.59 2.62
CA LEU A 264 15.72 2.26 3.31
C LEU A 264 15.67 3.76 2.98
N ILE A 265 16.82 4.43 2.89
CA ILE A 265 16.91 5.84 2.45
C ILE A 265 16.44 5.98 1.00
N GLN A 266 16.86 5.09 0.10
CA GLN A 266 16.33 5.06 -1.27
C GLN A 266 14.81 4.87 -1.30
N SER A 267 14.27 4.03 -0.42
CA SER A 267 12.82 3.81 -0.30
C SER A 267 12.10 5.08 0.15
N LEU A 268 12.62 5.79 1.16
CA LEU A 268 12.11 7.08 1.60
C LEU A 268 12.10 8.12 0.47
N VAL A 269 13.21 8.25 -0.25
CA VAL A 269 13.37 9.19 -1.38
C VAL A 269 12.43 8.87 -2.53
N LYS A 270 12.33 7.59 -2.92
CA LYS A 270 11.39 7.15 -3.97
C LYS A 270 9.96 7.50 -3.57
N THR A 271 9.58 7.22 -2.33
CA THR A 271 8.24 7.52 -1.81
C THR A 271 7.94 9.03 -1.81
N ALA A 272 8.89 9.83 -1.32
CA ALA A 272 8.76 11.29 -1.32
C ALA A 272 8.66 11.88 -2.74
N SER A 273 9.39 11.32 -3.71
CA SER A 273 9.33 11.75 -5.12
C SER A 273 7.97 11.54 -5.78
N LEU A 274 7.13 10.68 -5.21
CA LEU A 274 5.74 10.43 -5.63
C LEU A 274 4.73 11.27 -4.82
N GLY A 275 5.20 12.09 -3.87
CA GLY A 275 4.35 12.86 -2.97
C GLY A 275 3.67 12.03 -1.88
N ALA A 276 4.15 10.80 -1.65
CA ALA A 276 3.62 9.86 -0.66
C ALA A 276 4.41 9.90 0.66
N ASN A 277 3.83 9.34 1.71
CA ASN A 277 4.47 9.13 3.00
C ASN A 277 5.15 7.75 3.07
N PHE A 278 6.27 7.65 3.76
CA PHE A 278 6.94 6.38 4.06
C PHE A 278 6.75 6.01 5.53
N LEU A 279 6.19 4.84 5.80
CA LEU A 279 5.97 4.32 7.15
C LEU A 279 6.89 3.11 7.40
N LEU A 280 7.93 3.29 8.22
CA LEU A 280 8.97 2.28 8.42
C LEU A 280 8.81 1.55 9.75
N ASN A 281 8.69 0.23 9.69
CA ASN A 281 8.39 -0.63 10.82
C ASN A 281 9.62 -1.15 11.57
N VAL A 282 9.49 -1.16 12.90
CA VAL A 282 10.30 -1.93 13.85
C VAL A 282 9.44 -2.99 14.56
N GLY A 283 10.04 -4.13 14.92
CA GLY A 283 9.39 -5.17 15.72
C GLY A 283 10.06 -5.35 17.09
N PRO A 284 9.56 -4.73 18.17
CA PRO A 284 10.18 -4.81 19.49
C PRO A 284 10.27 -6.24 20.04
N LYS A 285 11.35 -6.53 20.76
CA LYS A 285 11.58 -7.80 21.46
C LYS A 285 10.53 -8.04 22.54
N PRO A 286 10.33 -9.30 22.99
CA PRO A 286 9.39 -9.60 24.08
C PRO A 286 9.65 -8.87 25.40
N ASP A 287 10.88 -8.40 25.66
CA ASP A 287 11.20 -7.57 26.83
C ASP A 287 10.77 -6.09 26.69
N GLY A 288 10.24 -5.68 25.54
CA GLY A 288 9.81 -4.30 25.25
C GLY A 288 10.86 -3.41 24.58
N THR A 289 12.09 -3.89 24.37
CA THR A 289 13.13 -3.09 23.72
C THR A 289 13.20 -3.33 22.21
N ILE A 290 13.49 -2.27 21.45
CA ILE A 290 13.72 -2.37 20.00
C ILE A 290 15.12 -2.97 19.76
N SER A 291 15.24 -3.88 18.78
CA SER A 291 16.53 -4.53 18.53
C SER A 291 17.58 -3.53 18.06
N GLN A 292 18.84 -3.71 18.47
CA GLN A 292 19.94 -2.83 18.07
C GLN A 292 20.06 -2.66 16.54
N PRO A 293 19.97 -3.72 15.71
CA PRO A 293 20.01 -3.57 14.25
C PRO A 293 18.91 -2.67 13.68
N GLU A 294 17.70 -2.74 14.23
CA GLU A 294 16.58 -1.88 13.79
C GLU A 294 16.80 -0.43 14.25
N ALA A 295 17.17 -0.24 15.52
CA ALA A 295 17.42 1.09 16.08
C ALA A 295 18.58 1.81 15.35
N GLU A 296 19.67 1.11 15.03
CA GLU A 296 20.80 1.68 14.27
C GLU A 296 20.37 2.18 12.89
N ARG A 297 19.55 1.42 12.17
CA ARG A 297 19.06 1.82 10.83
C ARG A 297 18.17 3.05 10.90
N MET A 298 17.29 3.11 11.89
CA MET A 298 16.47 4.28 12.17
C MET A 298 17.35 5.53 12.42
N ARG A 299 18.36 5.43 13.28
CA ARG A 299 19.30 6.53 13.55
C ARG A 299 20.16 6.92 12.34
N MET A 300 20.54 5.96 11.50
CA MET A 300 21.28 6.23 10.25
C MET A 300 20.42 7.03 9.26
N ILE A 301 19.13 6.70 9.14
CA ILE A 301 18.17 7.50 8.34
C ILE A 301 18.08 8.92 8.90
N GLY A 302 17.95 9.05 10.22
CA GLY A 302 17.91 10.35 10.89
C GLY A 302 19.17 11.18 10.67
N THR A 303 20.34 10.54 10.72
CA THR A 303 21.64 11.17 10.43
C THR A 303 21.67 11.71 9.00
N TRP A 304 21.19 10.93 8.03
CA TRP A 304 21.07 11.37 6.63
C TRP A 304 20.09 12.56 6.48
N LEU A 305 18.95 12.52 7.18
CA LEU A 305 17.95 13.58 7.16
C LEU A 305 18.44 14.91 7.76
N LYS A 306 19.50 14.93 8.59
CA LYS A 306 20.10 16.20 9.06
C LYS A 306 20.61 17.04 7.89
N THR A 307 21.16 16.41 6.86
CA THR A 307 21.67 17.09 5.66
C THR A 307 20.61 17.21 4.57
N HIS A 308 19.84 16.15 4.33
CA HIS A 308 18.96 16.04 3.15
C HIS A 308 17.47 16.27 3.46
N GLY A 309 17.09 16.46 4.73
CA GLY A 309 15.69 16.47 5.17
C GLY A 309 14.82 17.58 4.57
N LYS A 310 15.39 18.74 4.22
CA LYS A 310 14.68 19.83 3.52
C LYS A 310 14.24 19.43 2.10
N ALA A 311 14.91 18.45 1.51
CA ALA A 311 14.55 17.91 0.19
C ALA A 311 13.47 16.82 0.26
N ILE A 312 13.02 16.46 1.48
CA ILE A 312 12.00 15.43 1.69
C ILE A 312 10.75 16.06 2.33
N ARG A 313 10.92 16.81 3.42
CA ARG A 313 9.80 17.40 4.18
C ARG A 313 9.33 18.69 3.55
N GLY A 314 8.02 18.89 3.51
CA GLY A 314 7.41 20.10 2.93
C GLY A 314 7.62 20.24 1.42
N THR A 315 8.06 19.17 0.74
CA THR A 315 8.21 19.15 -0.72
C THR A 315 7.01 18.47 -1.39
N GLU A 316 6.76 18.83 -2.64
CA GLU A 316 5.90 18.09 -3.56
C GLU A 316 6.69 16.97 -4.26
N GLY A 317 5.99 15.88 -4.57
CA GLY A 317 6.51 14.87 -5.49
C GLY A 317 6.74 15.45 -6.89
N CYS A 318 7.84 15.08 -7.52
CA CYS A 318 8.22 15.55 -8.84
C CYS A 318 8.69 14.38 -9.71
N PRO A 319 7.77 13.53 -10.21
CA PRO A 319 8.14 12.38 -11.03
C PRO A 319 8.85 12.84 -12.31
N LEU A 320 10.01 12.24 -12.58
CA LEU A 320 10.81 12.48 -13.78
C LEU A 320 10.40 11.50 -14.91
N PRO A 321 10.62 11.85 -16.18
CA PRO A 321 10.34 10.95 -17.30
C PRO A 321 11.08 9.60 -17.21
N LYS A 322 10.46 8.55 -17.78
CA LYS A 322 11.03 7.19 -17.87
C LYS A 322 12.38 7.24 -18.60
N GLY A 323 13.45 6.78 -17.94
CA GLY A 323 14.84 6.85 -18.44
C GLY A 323 15.85 7.41 -17.43
N ALA A 324 15.39 8.20 -16.45
CA ALA A 324 16.20 8.65 -15.31
C ALA A 324 16.19 7.61 -14.17
N ALA A 325 16.59 6.35 -14.45
CA ALA A 325 16.43 5.25 -13.49
C ALA A 325 17.06 5.54 -12.12
N ASN A 326 18.22 6.21 -12.12
CA ASN A 326 19.01 6.48 -10.92
C ASN A 326 18.81 7.88 -10.33
N ILE A 327 17.86 8.67 -10.84
CA ILE A 327 17.52 9.99 -10.30
C ILE A 327 16.04 10.05 -9.95
N ARG A 328 15.73 10.57 -8.77
CA ARG A 328 14.37 10.95 -8.36
C ARG A 328 14.33 12.43 -8.06
N ALA A 329 13.14 13.03 -8.04
CA ALA A 329 13.03 14.44 -7.72
C ALA A 329 11.86 14.77 -6.80
N THR A 330 12.07 15.77 -5.98
CA THR A 330 11.04 16.50 -5.24
C THR A 330 11.22 17.98 -5.53
N ARG A 331 10.22 18.81 -5.22
CA ARG A 331 10.32 20.25 -5.43
C ARG A 331 9.61 21.07 -4.36
N THR A 332 10.02 22.31 -4.22
CA THR A 332 9.28 23.38 -3.56
C THR A 332 8.84 24.41 -4.60
N ASP A 333 8.36 25.57 -4.15
CA ASP A 333 7.99 26.70 -5.01
C ASP A 333 9.17 27.29 -5.78
N ASN A 334 10.42 27.05 -5.37
CA ASN A 334 11.60 27.66 -6.01
C ASN A 334 12.83 26.75 -6.09
N THR A 335 12.80 25.55 -5.51
CA THR A 335 13.93 24.61 -5.56
C THR A 335 13.49 23.26 -6.12
N LEU A 336 14.27 22.75 -7.07
CA LEU A 336 14.21 21.36 -7.52
C LEU A 336 15.30 20.56 -6.81
N TYR A 337 14.92 19.49 -6.13
CA TYR A 337 15.88 18.56 -5.53
C TYR A 337 16.01 17.33 -6.42
N LEU A 338 17.22 17.07 -6.89
CA LEU A 338 17.58 15.88 -7.64
C LEU A 338 18.28 14.90 -6.70
N HIS A 339 17.65 13.76 -6.46
CA HIS A 339 18.15 12.71 -5.61
C HIS A 339 18.84 11.64 -6.43
N LEU A 340 20.16 11.56 -6.31
CA LEU A 340 21.01 10.57 -6.94
C LEU A 340 20.93 9.29 -6.10
N LEU A 341 20.17 8.30 -6.58
CA LEU A 341 19.97 7.03 -5.88
C LEU A 341 21.27 6.22 -5.78
N GLU A 342 22.11 6.37 -6.80
CA GLU A 342 23.46 5.84 -6.90
C GLU A 342 24.39 6.98 -7.34
N TRP A 343 25.65 6.94 -6.88
CA TRP A 343 26.64 7.93 -7.32
C TRP A 343 26.99 7.70 -8.79
N PRO A 344 26.94 8.73 -9.64
CA PRO A 344 27.17 8.55 -11.06
C PRO A 344 28.66 8.42 -11.38
N ASP A 345 29.00 7.63 -12.40
CA ASP A 345 30.36 7.51 -12.93
C ASP A 345 30.65 8.63 -13.95
N THR A 346 30.53 9.88 -13.48
CA THR A 346 30.83 11.09 -14.26
C THR A 346 31.05 12.28 -13.36
N ASP A 347 31.94 13.19 -13.77
CA ASP A 347 32.15 14.46 -13.09
C ASP A 347 31.06 15.47 -13.44
N TRP A 348 30.35 15.30 -14.57
CA TRP A 348 29.36 16.27 -15.06
C TRP A 348 28.04 15.57 -15.33
N LEU A 349 27.01 15.93 -14.57
CA LEU A 349 25.72 15.28 -14.60
C LEU A 349 24.76 15.99 -15.58
N PRO A 350 24.38 15.35 -16.69
CA PRO A 350 23.39 15.91 -17.62
C PRO A 350 21.95 15.72 -17.10
N ILE A 351 21.16 16.79 -17.16
CA ILE A 351 19.77 16.87 -16.72
C ILE A 351 18.90 17.42 -17.87
N SER A 352 18.23 16.52 -18.58
CA SER A 352 17.38 16.86 -19.73
C SER A 352 15.95 17.23 -19.36
N SER A 353 15.55 17.07 -18.09
CA SER A 353 14.20 17.34 -17.60
C SER A 353 13.94 18.81 -17.24
N VAL A 354 14.97 19.64 -17.20
CA VAL A 354 14.88 21.08 -16.85
C VAL A 354 14.91 21.92 -18.13
N THR A 355 14.08 22.96 -18.21
CA THR A 355 13.89 23.80 -19.43
C THR A 355 14.42 25.23 -19.32
N ALA A 356 14.96 25.62 -18.17
CA ALA A 356 15.69 26.87 -18.00
C ALA A 356 16.86 26.68 -17.03
N PRO A 357 17.94 27.47 -17.12
CA PRO A 357 19.05 27.36 -16.17
C PRO A 357 18.63 27.77 -14.75
N PRO A 358 19.14 27.11 -13.71
CA PRO A 358 18.93 27.54 -12.32
C PRO A 358 19.79 28.78 -12.01
N GLU A 359 19.39 29.53 -10.99
CA GLU A 359 20.22 30.62 -10.43
C GLU A 359 21.41 30.08 -9.65
N ARG A 360 21.24 28.88 -9.05
CA ARG A 360 22.25 28.25 -8.20
C ARG A 360 22.08 26.75 -8.15
N ALA A 361 23.20 26.01 -8.17
CA ALA A 361 23.24 24.56 -8.00
C ALA A 361 24.13 24.17 -6.82
N ARG A 362 23.68 23.25 -5.96
CA ARG A 362 24.42 22.80 -4.77
C ARG A 362 24.29 21.31 -4.56
N LEU A 363 25.40 20.62 -4.31
CA LEU A 363 25.36 19.32 -3.66
C LEU A 363 25.14 19.53 -2.15
N LEU A 364 24.03 19.00 -1.61
CA LEU A 364 23.71 19.20 -0.18
C LEU A 364 24.79 18.57 0.71
N GLY A 365 25.32 19.36 1.65
CA GLY A 365 26.44 18.98 2.50
C GLY A 365 27.82 19.32 1.94
N HIS A 366 27.90 19.82 0.70
CA HIS A 366 29.13 20.34 0.11
C HIS A 366 29.29 21.84 0.40
N GLU A 367 30.52 22.31 0.61
CA GLU A 367 30.80 23.71 0.92
C GLU A 367 30.70 24.62 -0.31
N THR A 368 31.05 24.11 -1.49
CA THR A 368 31.09 24.88 -2.73
C THR A 368 29.89 24.56 -3.62
N ASP A 369 29.34 25.59 -4.24
CA ASP A 369 28.32 25.44 -5.28
C ASP A 369 28.86 24.68 -6.49
N LEU A 370 27.97 23.96 -7.17
CA LEU A 370 28.28 23.32 -8.45
C LEU A 370 28.16 24.37 -9.56
N GLN A 371 29.01 24.23 -10.58
CA GLN A 371 28.87 24.98 -11.82
C GLN A 371 27.74 24.39 -12.66
N THR A 372 27.16 25.24 -13.50
CA THR A 372 26.08 24.87 -14.41
C THR A 372 26.40 25.34 -15.82
N GLU A 373 26.25 24.45 -16.79
CA GLU A 373 26.36 24.76 -18.20
C GLU A 373 25.02 24.48 -18.89
N TRP A 374 24.57 25.41 -19.72
CA TRP A 374 23.36 25.23 -20.53
C TRP A 374 23.76 24.82 -21.95
N THR A 375 23.28 23.67 -22.39
CA THR A 375 23.61 23.09 -23.71
C THR A 375 22.35 22.89 -24.55
N ASP A 376 22.51 22.57 -25.83
CA ASP A 376 21.40 22.25 -26.73
C ASP A 376 20.58 21.03 -26.29
N THR A 377 21.15 20.18 -25.42
CA THR A 377 20.50 18.95 -24.92
C THR A 377 19.96 19.09 -23.50
N GLY A 378 20.15 20.26 -22.86
CA GLY A 378 19.67 20.56 -21.51
C GLY A 378 20.76 21.08 -20.58
N LEU A 379 20.48 21.00 -19.28
CA LEU A 379 21.37 21.45 -18.21
C LEU A 379 22.47 20.40 -17.95
N VAL A 380 23.70 20.85 -17.74
CA VAL A 380 24.79 20.01 -17.21
C VAL A 380 25.29 20.64 -15.91
N ILE A 381 25.47 19.83 -14.85
CA ILE A 381 25.92 20.31 -13.54
C ILE A 381 27.19 19.59 -13.08
N GLY A 382 28.15 20.32 -12.54
CA GLY A 382 29.44 19.76 -12.09
C GLY A 382 30.49 20.82 -11.78
N PRO A 383 31.77 20.44 -11.60
CA PRO A 383 32.21 19.06 -11.42
C PRO A 383 31.66 18.49 -10.09
N LEU A 384 31.19 17.25 -10.12
CA LEU A 384 30.88 16.48 -8.92
C LEU A 384 32.19 16.07 -8.23
N PRO A 385 32.18 15.89 -6.90
CA PRO A 385 33.32 15.29 -6.21
C PRO A 385 33.62 13.87 -6.73
N PRO A 386 34.86 13.37 -6.62
CA PRO A 386 35.21 12.02 -7.07
C PRO A 386 34.44 10.88 -6.37
N ALA A 387 33.83 11.15 -5.23
CA ALA A 387 33.08 10.20 -4.41
C ALA A 387 31.90 10.89 -3.71
N PRO A 388 30.84 10.15 -3.34
CA PRO A 388 29.72 10.72 -2.60
C PRO A 388 30.18 11.20 -1.21
N LEU A 389 29.57 12.26 -0.70
CA LEU A 389 29.91 12.86 0.61
C LEU A 389 29.53 11.96 1.80
N SER A 390 28.59 11.05 1.59
CA SER A 390 28.11 10.12 2.60
C SER A 390 27.56 8.85 1.96
N GLY A 391 27.38 7.79 2.75
CA GLY A 391 26.76 6.56 2.27
C GLY A 391 25.27 6.75 1.95
N GLY A 392 24.81 6.23 0.82
CA GLY A 392 23.41 6.30 0.39
C GLY A 392 23.13 7.39 -0.65
N VAL A 393 21.89 7.88 -0.66
CA VAL A 393 21.39 8.84 -1.66
C VAL A 393 22.05 10.21 -1.47
N GLN A 394 22.56 10.80 -2.55
CA GLN A 394 23.04 12.19 -2.54
C GLN A 394 21.99 13.11 -3.16
N THR A 395 21.93 14.38 -2.74
CA THR A 395 20.92 15.33 -3.24
C THR A 395 21.58 16.58 -3.78
N VAL A 396 21.25 16.93 -5.02
CA VAL A 396 21.57 18.22 -5.62
C VAL A 396 20.33 19.12 -5.52
N ALA A 397 20.49 20.33 -4.99
CA ALA A 397 19.47 21.38 -5.00
C ALA A 397 19.74 22.37 -6.14
N LEU A 398 18.73 22.63 -6.96
CA LEU A 398 18.74 23.63 -8.02
C LEU A 398 17.71 24.71 -7.68
N ASP A 399 18.17 25.93 -7.42
CA ASP A 399 17.30 27.07 -7.09
C ASP A 399 16.96 27.88 -8.34
N PHE A 400 15.73 28.38 -8.37
CA PHE A 400 15.18 29.19 -9.45
C PHE A 400 14.49 30.43 -8.86
N ALA A 401 14.32 31.47 -9.68
CA ALA A 401 13.57 32.67 -9.30
C ALA A 401 12.08 32.39 -8.95
N GLY A 402 11.55 31.25 -9.39
CA GLY A 402 10.17 30.81 -9.17
C GLY A 402 10.04 29.30 -9.40
N LYS A 403 8.82 28.83 -9.68
CA LYS A 403 8.53 27.38 -9.77
C LYS A 403 9.46 26.70 -10.77
N PRO A 404 10.18 25.61 -10.36
CA PRO A 404 11.14 24.95 -11.25
C PRO A 404 10.51 24.54 -12.59
N PRO A 405 11.09 24.98 -13.73
CA PRO A 405 10.50 24.76 -15.06
C PRO A 405 10.94 23.41 -15.63
N ILE A 406 10.18 22.37 -15.27
CA ILE A 406 10.47 20.97 -15.60
C ILE A 406 9.53 20.40 -16.67
N VAL A 407 10.06 19.58 -17.57
CA VAL A 407 9.27 18.74 -18.47
C VAL A 407 8.79 17.51 -17.71
N GLN A 408 7.59 17.59 -17.13
CA GLN A 408 6.88 16.40 -16.64
C GLN A 408 6.18 15.72 -17.81
N ARG A 409 6.91 14.90 -18.58
CA ARG A 409 6.24 13.93 -19.46
C ARG A 409 5.80 12.75 -18.61
N MET A 410 4.62 12.88 -17.97
CA MET A 410 3.90 11.68 -17.53
C MET A 410 3.62 10.88 -18.80
N HIS A 411 4.25 9.73 -18.93
CA HIS A 411 4.08 8.89 -20.10
C HIS A 411 2.63 8.40 -20.12
N VAL A 412 1.84 8.90 -21.06
CA VAL A 412 0.63 8.19 -21.51
C VAL A 412 1.16 6.97 -22.26
N GLU A 413 0.86 5.75 -21.79
CA GLU A 413 1.14 4.54 -22.58
C GLU A 413 0.64 4.79 -24.01
N ALA A 414 1.46 4.48 -25.02
CA ALA A 414 1.01 4.60 -26.40
C ALA A 414 -0.30 3.80 -26.54
N PRO A 415 -1.36 4.36 -27.15
CA PRO A 415 -2.63 3.68 -27.27
C PRO A 415 -2.40 2.32 -27.93
N LEU A 416 -2.89 1.26 -27.27
CA LEU A 416 -2.76 -0.09 -27.79
C LEU A 416 -3.55 -0.20 -29.11
N PRO A 417 -3.06 -1.00 -30.07
CA PRO A 417 -3.64 -1.04 -31.41
C PRO A 417 -5.08 -1.55 -31.38
N THR A 418 -5.96 -0.89 -32.14
CA THR A 418 -7.34 -1.32 -32.38
C THR A 418 -7.36 -2.72 -32.99
N GLN A 419 -8.19 -3.60 -32.44
CA GLN A 419 -8.31 -5.00 -32.86
C GLN A 419 -9.48 -5.21 -33.82
N ASP A 420 -9.23 -5.86 -34.96
CA ASP A 420 -10.28 -6.22 -35.92
C ASP A 420 -11.15 -7.38 -35.44
N ILE A 421 -12.44 -7.12 -35.24
CA ILE A 421 -13.45 -8.16 -35.04
C ILE A 421 -13.79 -8.76 -36.41
N ARG A 422 -13.60 -10.08 -36.51
CA ARG A 422 -13.84 -10.82 -37.75
C ARG A 422 -15.29 -11.33 -37.77
N GLN A 423 -15.94 -11.22 -38.93
CA GLN A 423 -17.33 -11.68 -39.11
C GLN A 423 -17.45 -13.17 -39.42
N GLU A 424 -16.36 -13.80 -39.84
CA GLU A 424 -16.34 -15.20 -40.30
C GLU A 424 -15.78 -16.19 -39.26
N ARG A 425 -15.15 -15.67 -38.19
CA ARG A 425 -14.52 -16.48 -37.13
C ARG A 425 -14.38 -15.69 -35.84
N ALA A 426 -14.18 -16.40 -34.74
CA ALA A 426 -13.90 -15.81 -33.44
C ALA A 426 -12.64 -14.90 -33.47
N THR A 427 -12.72 -13.79 -32.75
CA THR A 427 -11.58 -12.93 -32.41
C THR A 427 -11.31 -13.04 -30.91
N GLU A 428 -10.09 -13.44 -30.54
CA GLU A 428 -9.63 -13.47 -29.14
C GLU A 428 -8.84 -12.20 -28.81
N LEU A 429 -9.32 -11.44 -27.83
CA LEU A 429 -8.71 -10.22 -27.32
C LEU A 429 -7.89 -10.56 -26.07
N GLY A 430 -6.60 -10.79 -26.26
CA GLY A 430 -5.67 -11.11 -25.16
C GLY A 430 -5.37 -9.92 -24.26
N VAL A 431 -4.95 -10.18 -23.02
CA VAL A 431 -4.62 -9.13 -22.04
C VAL A 431 -3.45 -8.22 -22.41
N LEU A 432 -2.57 -8.64 -23.33
CA LEU A 432 -1.46 -7.81 -23.82
C LEU A 432 -1.91 -6.60 -24.65
N THR A 433 -3.12 -6.66 -25.21
CA THR A 433 -3.71 -5.58 -26.02
C THR A 433 -4.77 -4.79 -25.25
N ALA A 434 -4.94 -5.06 -23.96
CA ALA A 434 -5.83 -4.31 -23.08
C ALA A 434 -5.09 -3.18 -22.36
N THR A 435 -5.67 -1.99 -22.39
CA THR A 435 -5.31 -0.92 -21.46
C THR A 435 -5.83 -1.28 -20.08
N ARG A 436 -5.06 -0.96 -19.04
CA ARG A 436 -5.34 -1.32 -17.64
C ARG A 436 -5.57 -0.05 -16.86
N ASP A 437 -6.61 -0.03 -16.04
CA ASP A 437 -6.93 1.13 -15.21
C ASP A 437 -7.37 0.74 -13.80
N GLY A 438 -7.20 1.67 -12.86
CA GLY A 438 -7.63 1.55 -11.48
C GLY A 438 -6.64 0.87 -10.52
N TYR A 439 -6.88 1.11 -9.22
CA TYR A 439 -6.07 0.56 -8.12
C TYR A 439 -6.84 -0.48 -7.31
N GLY A 440 -6.12 -1.53 -6.92
CA GLY A 440 -6.60 -2.61 -6.09
C GLY A 440 -6.29 -2.42 -4.60
N VAL A 441 -6.42 -3.50 -3.84
CA VAL A 441 -5.99 -3.55 -2.42
C VAL A 441 -4.53 -3.10 -2.30
N LYS A 442 -4.23 -2.27 -1.28
CA LYS A 442 -2.87 -1.76 -1.04
C LYS A 442 -2.32 -0.99 -2.25
N ALA A 443 -3.18 -0.26 -2.96
CA ALA A 443 -2.86 0.44 -4.20
C ALA A 443 -2.20 -0.44 -5.29
N GLY A 444 -2.48 -1.75 -5.30
CA GLY A 444 -1.92 -2.66 -6.29
C GLY A 444 -2.51 -2.44 -7.69
N GLU A 445 -1.66 -2.20 -8.69
CA GLU A 445 -2.06 -2.10 -10.09
C GLU A 445 -2.35 -3.47 -10.73
N LEU A 446 -3.17 -3.49 -11.79
CA LEU A 446 -3.28 -4.66 -12.66
C LEU A 446 -1.98 -4.86 -13.43
N LYS A 447 -1.41 -6.07 -13.35
CA LYS A 447 -0.17 -6.41 -14.05
C LYS A 447 -0.38 -7.65 -14.91
N VAL A 448 0.20 -7.62 -16.11
CA VAL A 448 0.32 -8.84 -16.92
C VAL A 448 1.43 -9.68 -16.32
N THR A 449 1.10 -10.93 -16.04
CA THR A 449 2.02 -11.96 -15.57
C THR A 449 1.95 -13.14 -16.51
N ASN A 450 3.00 -13.97 -16.55
CA ASN A 450 2.98 -15.20 -17.33
C ASN A 450 2.62 -16.38 -16.45
N MET A 451 1.75 -17.24 -16.97
CA MET A 451 1.46 -18.56 -16.41
C MET A 451 1.91 -19.63 -17.38
N LYS A 452 2.33 -20.77 -16.86
CA LYS A 452 2.68 -21.92 -17.70
C LYS A 452 1.43 -22.61 -18.20
N GLY A 453 1.31 -22.74 -19.52
CA GLY A 453 0.36 -23.60 -20.19
C GLY A 453 0.70 -25.09 -20.02
N GLU A 454 -0.22 -25.97 -20.41
CA GLU A 454 -0.02 -27.42 -20.37
C GLU A 454 1.16 -27.88 -21.24
N ASP A 455 1.44 -27.13 -22.32
CA ASP A 455 2.57 -27.32 -23.22
C ASP A 455 3.88 -26.66 -22.73
N GLY A 456 3.85 -26.03 -21.54
CA GLY A 456 4.96 -25.29 -20.97
C GLY A 456 5.17 -23.88 -21.54
N ALA A 457 4.33 -23.43 -22.48
CA ALA A 457 4.39 -22.09 -23.04
C ALA A 457 3.97 -21.03 -22.01
N ASP A 458 4.51 -19.82 -22.16
CA ASP A 458 4.09 -18.68 -21.35
C ASP A 458 2.77 -18.12 -21.90
N ILE A 459 1.73 -18.19 -21.08
CA ILE A 459 0.42 -17.60 -21.34
C ILE A 459 0.33 -16.28 -20.56
N PRO A 460 0.25 -15.13 -21.25
CA PRO A 460 0.07 -13.84 -20.58
C PRO A 460 -1.34 -13.78 -20.00
N VAL A 461 -1.44 -13.37 -18.73
CA VAL A 461 -2.69 -13.23 -18.00
C VAL A 461 -2.67 -11.99 -17.13
N ILE A 462 -3.85 -11.50 -16.77
CA ILE A 462 -4.02 -10.65 -15.60
C ILE A 462 -4.33 -11.55 -14.42
N ALA A 463 -3.40 -11.65 -13.47
CA ALA A 463 -3.66 -12.33 -12.22
C ALA A 463 -4.35 -11.36 -11.24
N ASN A 464 -5.45 -11.82 -10.64
CA ASN A 464 -6.11 -11.17 -9.50
C ASN A 464 -6.65 -9.75 -9.74
N PHE A 465 -7.88 -9.62 -10.22
CA PHE A 465 -8.64 -8.37 -10.04
C PHE A 465 -8.98 -8.17 -8.56
N PHE A 466 -8.54 -7.08 -7.94
CA PHE A 466 -8.67 -6.86 -6.50
C PHE A 466 -9.78 -5.87 -6.10
N SER A 467 -10.37 -5.18 -7.08
CA SER A 467 -11.36 -4.12 -6.86
C SER A 467 -12.29 -3.99 -8.06
N GLU A 468 -13.53 -3.58 -7.80
CA GLU A 468 -14.52 -3.19 -8.81
C GLU A 468 -14.14 -1.89 -9.56
N GLU A 469 -13.16 -1.14 -9.04
CA GLU A 469 -12.62 0.06 -9.70
C GLU A 469 -11.55 -0.27 -10.75
N GLN A 470 -11.14 -1.54 -10.85
CA GLN A 470 -10.16 -1.97 -11.84
C GLN A 470 -10.85 -2.39 -13.13
N SER A 471 -10.29 -2.00 -14.26
CA SER A 471 -10.83 -2.35 -15.57
C SER A 471 -9.76 -2.71 -16.59
N LEU A 472 -10.17 -3.49 -17.60
CA LEU A 472 -9.43 -3.73 -18.82
C LEU A 472 -10.22 -3.19 -20.00
N THR A 473 -9.60 -2.38 -20.84
CA THR A 473 -10.26 -1.82 -22.02
C THR A 473 -9.51 -2.19 -23.30
N TRP A 474 -10.25 -2.76 -24.26
CA TRP A 474 -9.79 -3.00 -25.63
C TRP A 474 -10.47 -2.04 -26.60
N GLN A 475 -9.69 -1.46 -27.51
CA GLN A 475 -10.24 -0.80 -28.70
C GLN A 475 -10.46 -1.87 -29.77
N VAL A 476 -11.69 -1.98 -30.26
CA VAL A 476 -12.09 -2.98 -31.25
C VAL A 476 -12.77 -2.32 -32.44
N GLN A 477 -12.70 -2.90 -33.63
CA GLN A 477 -13.42 -2.39 -34.79
C GLN A 477 -14.13 -3.49 -35.57
N THR A 478 -15.29 -3.17 -36.12
CA THR A 478 -16.00 -4.03 -37.08
C THR A 478 -16.33 -3.26 -38.35
N SER A 479 -16.12 -3.89 -39.50
CA SER A 479 -16.28 -3.26 -40.82
C SER A 479 -17.75 -3.17 -41.28
N LYS A 480 -18.63 -4.02 -40.75
CA LYS A 480 -20.08 -3.98 -41.01
C LYS A 480 -20.86 -4.24 -39.70
N PRO A 481 -22.12 -3.80 -39.62
CA PRO A 481 -22.97 -4.15 -38.50
C PRO A 481 -23.18 -5.66 -38.42
N ALA A 482 -23.03 -6.24 -37.23
CA ALA A 482 -23.23 -7.67 -36.99
C ALA A 482 -23.55 -7.93 -35.51
N THR A 483 -24.09 -9.12 -35.21
CA THR A 483 -24.33 -9.56 -33.84
C THR A 483 -23.26 -10.55 -33.43
N PHE A 484 -22.73 -10.37 -32.23
CA PHE A 484 -21.65 -11.20 -31.70
C PHE A 484 -22.01 -11.74 -30.32
N ARG A 485 -21.55 -12.95 -30.01
CA ARG A 485 -21.52 -13.48 -28.65
C ARG A 485 -20.20 -13.08 -28.00
N LEU A 486 -20.26 -12.61 -26.75
CA LEU A 486 -19.07 -12.35 -25.96
C LEU A 486 -18.90 -13.40 -24.87
N SER A 487 -17.67 -13.85 -24.72
CA SER A 487 -17.27 -14.80 -23.69
C SER A 487 -15.96 -14.35 -23.01
N VAL A 488 -15.80 -14.62 -21.73
CA VAL A 488 -14.56 -14.33 -21.00
C VAL A 488 -13.83 -15.62 -20.69
N VAL A 489 -12.51 -15.64 -20.92
CA VAL A 489 -11.65 -16.80 -20.72
C VAL A 489 -10.85 -16.63 -19.43
N THR A 490 -11.16 -17.45 -18.43
CA THR A 490 -10.58 -17.34 -17.08
C THR A 490 -10.18 -18.70 -16.51
N ARG A 491 -9.32 -18.66 -15.48
CA ARG A 491 -9.03 -19.79 -14.60
C ARG A 491 -9.17 -19.32 -13.17
N ILE A 492 -10.21 -19.75 -12.45
CA ILE A 492 -10.63 -19.21 -11.15
C ILE A 492 -10.48 -20.28 -10.08
N SER A 493 -9.89 -19.98 -8.93
CA SER A 493 -9.75 -20.95 -7.84
C SER A 493 -11.08 -21.22 -7.11
N GLU A 494 -11.21 -22.38 -6.47
CA GLU A 494 -12.49 -22.93 -5.99
C GLU A 494 -13.17 -22.31 -4.73
N PRO A 495 -12.73 -21.20 -4.09
CA PRO A 495 -13.68 -20.39 -3.32
C PRO A 495 -14.20 -19.17 -4.09
N LEU A 496 -13.72 -18.92 -5.31
CA LEU A 496 -13.94 -17.67 -6.05
C LEU A 496 -14.82 -17.80 -7.28
N GLY A 497 -15.20 -19.03 -7.64
CA GLY A 497 -16.30 -19.28 -8.56
C GLY A 497 -17.57 -18.57 -8.09
N GLY A 498 -18.35 -18.06 -9.03
CA GLY A 498 -19.52 -17.22 -8.75
C GLY A 498 -19.23 -15.73 -8.69
N SER A 499 -17.96 -15.29 -8.77
CA SER A 499 -17.63 -13.88 -8.94
C SER A 499 -18.23 -13.34 -10.24
N VAL A 500 -18.86 -12.18 -10.20
CA VAL A 500 -19.54 -11.56 -11.35
C VAL A 500 -18.62 -10.55 -12.00
N LEU A 501 -18.44 -10.67 -13.31
CA LEU A 501 -17.81 -9.66 -14.15
C LEU A 501 -18.86 -9.00 -15.04
N ALA A 502 -18.54 -7.81 -15.55
CA ALA A 502 -19.33 -7.10 -16.55
C ALA A 502 -18.48 -6.76 -17.78
N LEU A 503 -19.07 -6.95 -18.96
CA LEU A 503 -18.58 -6.45 -20.23
C LEU A 503 -19.46 -5.29 -20.69
N ASP A 504 -18.87 -4.10 -20.82
CA ASP A 504 -19.54 -2.89 -21.31
C ASP A 504 -19.05 -2.57 -22.73
N ILE A 505 -19.99 -2.43 -23.67
CA ILE A 505 -19.73 -2.03 -25.05
C ILE A 505 -20.99 -1.42 -25.67
N CYS A 506 -20.86 -0.29 -26.37
CA CYS A 506 -21.98 0.40 -27.05
C CYS A 506 -23.21 0.62 -26.15
N GLU A 507 -23.01 1.13 -24.93
CA GLU A 507 -24.08 1.36 -23.93
C GLU A 507 -24.82 0.09 -23.46
N GLN A 508 -24.33 -1.10 -23.82
CA GLN A 508 -24.84 -2.37 -23.34
C GLN A 508 -23.88 -2.94 -22.30
N THR A 509 -24.46 -3.43 -21.20
CA THR A 509 -23.74 -4.15 -20.13
C THR A 509 -24.19 -5.60 -20.13
N LEU A 510 -23.24 -6.52 -20.31
CA LEU A 510 -23.45 -7.96 -20.18
C LEU A 510 -22.76 -8.44 -18.91
N GLU A 511 -23.50 -9.05 -17.99
CA GLU A 511 -22.96 -9.54 -16.72
C GLU A 511 -23.13 -11.06 -16.62
N ASN A 512 -22.09 -11.74 -16.15
CA ASN A 512 -22.20 -13.14 -15.80
C ASN A 512 -21.21 -13.53 -14.70
N ALA A 513 -21.55 -14.59 -13.97
CA ALA A 513 -20.69 -15.21 -12.99
C ALA A 513 -19.66 -16.11 -13.67
N VAL A 514 -18.39 -15.97 -13.32
CA VAL A 514 -17.33 -16.88 -13.79
C VAL A 514 -17.30 -18.15 -12.93
N GLU A 515 -17.08 -19.28 -13.58
CA GLU A 515 -17.01 -20.57 -12.91
C GLU A 515 -15.62 -20.82 -12.31
N ALA A 516 -15.59 -21.56 -11.21
CA ALA A 516 -14.34 -22.08 -10.69
C ALA A 516 -13.76 -23.17 -11.62
N THR A 517 -12.44 -23.31 -11.57
CA THR A 517 -11.63 -24.33 -12.21
C THR A 517 -10.85 -25.08 -11.15
N THR A 518 -10.76 -26.40 -11.26
CA THR A 518 -9.91 -27.21 -10.38
C THR A 518 -8.43 -26.91 -10.65
N GLU A 519 -7.57 -27.08 -9.64
CA GLU A 519 -6.13 -26.93 -9.82
C GLU A 519 -5.60 -27.90 -10.89
N GLY A 520 -4.95 -27.37 -11.92
CA GLY A 520 -4.47 -28.14 -13.08
C GLY A 520 -5.42 -28.18 -14.28
N GLU A 521 -6.64 -27.63 -14.18
CA GLU A 521 -7.54 -27.50 -15.34
C GLU A 521 -7.13 -26.38 -16.30
N ALA A 522 -7.51 -26.56 -17.57
CA ALA A 522 -7.43 -25.54 -18.61
C ALA A 522 -8.33 -24.33 -18.29
N PHE A 523 -8.10 -23.22 -19.00
CA PHE A 523 -8.97 -22.04 -18.91
C PHE A 523 -10.40 -22.39 -19.33
N ARG A 524 -11.39 -21.88 -18.59
CA ARG A 524 -12.81 -21.97 -18.94
C ARG A 524 -13.26 -20.72 -19.67
N MET A 525 -14.10 -20.92 -20.67
CA MET A 525 -14.76 -19.86 -21.42
C MET A 525 -16.21 -19.74 -20.94
N THR A 526 -16.56 -18.60 -20.35
CA THR A 526 -17.91 -18.32 -19.86
C THR A 526 -18.58 -17.33 -20.83
N ALA A 527 -19.75 -17.68 -21.38
CA ALA A 527 -20.51 -16.81 -22.27
C ALA A 527 -21.31 -15.77 -21.48
N PHE A 528 -21.24 -14.49 -21.84
CA PHE A 528 -21.86 -13.37 -21.12
C PHE A 528 -23.16 -12.89 -21.78
N GLY A 529 -23.30 -13.12 -23.09
CA GLY A 529 -24.47 -12.73 -23.84
C GLY A 529 -24.12 -12.35 -25.27
N THR A 530 -25.05 -11.68 -25.93
CA THR A 530 -24.91 -11.25 -27.32
C THR A 530 -25.10 -9.74 -27.44
N VAL A 531 -24.29 -9.09 -28.28
CA VAL A 531 -24.36 -7.65 -28.55
C VAL A 531 -24.48 -7.42 -30.06
N ALA A 532 -25.29 -6.46 -30.46
CA ALA A 532 -25.27 -5.93 -31.82
C ALA A 532 -24.25 -4.78 -31.90
N LEU A 533 -23.23 -4.90 -32.75
CA LEU A 533 -22.23 -3.86 -32.97
C LEU A 533 -22.48 -3.18 -34.32
N PRO A 534 -22.60 -1.85 -34.38
CA PRO A 534 -22.58 -1.11 -35.65
C PRO A 534 -21.16 -1.09 -36.24
N ALA A 535 -21.04 -0.79 -37.53
CA ALA A 535 -19.73 -0.57 -38.15
C ALA A 535 -19.00 0.59 -37.48
N GLY A 536 -17.69 0.43 -37.23
CA GLY A 536 -16.87 1.46 -36.58
C GLY A 536 -15.98 0.91 -35.48
N VAL A 537 -15.35 1.84 -34.75
CA VAL A 537 -14.47 1.58 -33.60
C VAL A 537 -15.28 1.70 -32.31
N HIS A 538 -15.12 0.74 -31.42
CA HIS A 538 -15.80 0.65 -30.13
C HIS A 538 -14.81 0.36 -29.00
N SER A 539 -15.14 0.80 -27.79
CA SER A 539 -14.41 0.43 -26.58
C SER A 539 -15.15 -0.72 -25.90
N LEU A 540 -14.45 -1.83 -25.69
CA LEU A 540 -14.92 -2.96 -24.89
C LEU A 540 -14.23 -2.91 -23.53
N VAL A 541 -15.01 -2.72 -22.47
CA VAL A 541 -14.51 -2.64 -21.09
C VAL A 541 -14.92 -3.89 -20.33
N LEU A 542 -13.97 -4.54 -19.67
CA LEU A 542 -14.22 -5.61 -18.72
C LEU A 542 -13.89 -5.13 -17.30
N GLN A 543 -14.82 -5.33 -16.36
CA GLN A 543 -14.64 -4.96 -14.96
C GLN A 543 -15.30 -5.98 -14.01
N PRO A 544 -14.79 -6.16 -12.78
CA PRO A 544 -15.50 -6.89 -11.74
C PRO A 544 -16.74 -6.12 -11.28
N ARG A 545 -17.84 -6.84 -11.03
CA ARG A 545 -19.06 -6.30 -10.41
C ARG A 545 -19.27 -6.79 -8.99
N ALA A 546 -18.94 -8.05 -8.75
CA ALA A 546 -19.00 -8.64 -7.43
C ALA A 546 -17.92 -9.72 -7.32
N LEU A 547 -17.04 -9.58 -6.33
CA LEU A 547 -16.03 -10.60 -6.04
C LEU A 547 -16.56 -11.52 -4.94
N ALA A 548 -16.53 -12.84 -5.14
CA ALA A 548 -17.13 -13.81 -4.21
C ALA A 548 -16.61 -13.70 -2.77
N LEU A 549 -15.32 -13.41 -2.59
CA LEU A 549 -14.72 -13.14 -1.27
C LEU A 549 -14.55 -11.63 -0.98
N GLY A 550 -14.94 -10.76 -1.90
CA GLY A 550 -14.92 -9.31 -1.73
C GLY A 550 -13.53 -8.67 -1.84
N TYR A 551 -12.48 -9.41 -2.23
CA TYR A 551 -11.12 -8.85 -2.29
C TYR A 551 -10.24 -9.22 -3.47
N THR A 552 -10.53 -10.32 -4.15
CA THR A 552 -9.80 -10.74 -5.34
C THR A 552 -10.68 -11.64 -6.19
N LEU A 553 -10.43 -11.67 -7.50
CA LEU A 553 -10.90 -12.72 -8.40
C LEU A 553 -10.06 -14.00 -8.27
N GLY A 554 -8.89 -13.94 -7.60
CA GLY A 554 -8.04 -15.07 -7.16
C GLY A 554 -7.77 -16.13 -8.23
N GLY A 555 -7.65 -15.65 -9.46
CA GLY A 555 -7.56 -16.42 -10.66
C GLY A 555 -6.86 -15.62 -11.75
N ALA A 556 -6.81 -16.20 -12.94
CA ALA A 556 -6.13 -15.67 -14.08
C ALA A 556 -7.13 -15.36 -15.19
N LEU A 557 -7.15 -14.12 -15.64
CA LEU A 557 -7.88 -13.71 -16.81
C LEU A 557 -6.95 -13.71 -18.03
N ARG A 558 -7.34 -14.43 -19.08
CA ARG A 558 -6.52 -14.57 -20.30
C ARG A 558 -7.00 -13.64 -21.42
N SER A 559 -8.30 -13.62 -21.68
CA SER A 559 -8.85 -12.95 -22.86
C SER A 559 -10.36 -12.78 -22.80
N VAL A 560 -10.86 -11.92 -23.69
CA VAL A 560 -12.28 -11.87 -24.09
C VAL A 560 -12.39 -12.41 -25.51
N VAL A 561 -13.33 -13.31 -25.76
CA VAL A 561 -13.60 -13.91 -27.08
C VAL A 561 -14.89 -13.34 -27.63
N ILE A 562 -14.82 -12.86 -28.88
CA ILE A 562 -15.96 -12.32 -29.63
C ILE A 562 -16.24 -13.26 -30.80
N GLU A 563 -17.42 -13.87 -30.83
CA GLU A 563 -17.81 -14.85 -31.86
C GLU A 563 -18.98 -14.32 -32.69
N PRO A 564 -18.93 -14.37 -34.04
CA PRO A 564 -20.09 -14.04 -34.87
C PRO A 564 -21.21 -15.07 -34.66
N ILE A 565 -22.46 -14.61 -34.76
CA ILE A 565 -23.69 -15.44 -34.62
C ILE A 565 -24.40 -15.57 -35.96
#